data_AF-A0AA51UJB7-F1
#
_entry.id   AF-A0AA51UJB7-F1
#
_cell.length_a   1.000
_cell.length_b   1.000
_cell.length_c   1.000
_cell.angle_alpha   90.00
_cell.angle_beta   90.00
_cell.angle_gamma   90.00
#
_symmetry.space_group_name_H-M   'P 1'
#
loop_
_entity.id
_entity.type
_entity.pdbx_description
1 polymer ?
#
loop_
_entity_poly.entity_id
_entity_poly.type
_entity_poly.pdbx_seq_one_letter_code
_entity_poly.pdbx_strand_id
1 'polypeptide(L)'
;MSLTKQGKTIILLSILLLTLLTALYLKSDEINVYIEVHLKDAANDPTPPEVMLSWYMPPDLVNKAVNQSPYFPSISRYSGSVNYTRRTMMTVWYFDNYVDLKIGEQELYNYLEEHGNLQDGTVDITETLEEVGNDNTIYGPTELNVSIYESNETSGYFAVIIEPFMQNQSEYYVIYYGTNGKPIDEQNETIKKLISKEYSMINKNGYVRGLQNYS
;
A
#
# COMPACT_ATOMS: atom_id res chain seq x y z
N MET A 1 54.70 2.65 23.50
CA MET A 1 54.10 3.39 24.62
C MET A 1 52.87 2.61 25.09
N SER A 2 53.01 1.83 26.16
CA SER A 2 51.91 0.96 26.64
C SER A 2 50.88 1.82 27.37
N LEU A 3 49.63 1.78 26.92
CA LEU A 3 48.51 2.34 27.69
C LEU A 3 48.56 1.78 29.11
N THR A 4 48.52 2.68 30.09
CA THR A 4 48.43 2.31 31.50
C THR A 4 47.19 1.47 31.72
N LYS A 5 47.20 0.60 32.73
CA LYS A 5 46.07 -0.29 33.04
C LYS A 5 44.76 0.51 33.17
N GLN A 6 44.82 1.72 33.74
CA GLN A 6 43.70 2.67 33.78
C GLN A 6 43.26 3.17 32.39
N GLY A 7 44.18 3.54 31.51
CA GLY A 7 43.86 4.00 30.15
C GLY A 7 43.14 2.94 29.30
N LYS A 8 43.53 1.66 29.45
CA LYS A 8 42.84 0.54 28.78
C LYS A 8 41.42 0.32 29.33
N THR A 9 41.25 0.44 30.65
CA THR A 9 39.92 0.31 31.29
C THR A 9 38.95 1.40 30.83
N ILE A 10 39.41 2.65 30.72
CA ILE A 10 38.57 3.78 30.28
C ILE A 10 38.10 3.59 28.84
N ILE A 11 39.00 3.19 27.92
CA ILE A 11 38.64 2.96 26.52
C ILE A 11 37.61 1.82 26.39
N LEU A 12 37.78 0.74 27.17
CA LEU A 12 36.85 -0.39 27.15
C LEU A 12 35.45 0.03 27.63
N LEU A 13 35.37 0.84 28.69
CA LEU A 13 34.11 1.36 29.22
C LEU A 13 33.41 2.29 28.23
N SER A 14 34.16 3.14 27.51
CA SER A 14 33.59 4.05 26.51
C SER A 14 32.98 3.31 25.31
N ILE A 15 33.63 2.24 24.84
CA ILE A 15 33.10 1.42 23.74
C ILE A 15 31.83 0.69 24.19
N LEU A 16 31.82 0.15 25.40
CA LEU A 16 30.67 -0.57 25.96
C LEU A 16 29.47 0.35 26.19
N LEU A 17 29.73 1.61 26.57
CA LEU A 17 28.69 2.63 26.71
C LEU A 17 28.13 3.05 25.34
N LEU A 18 28.98 3.21 24.33
CA LEU A 18 28.54 3.59 22.99
C LEU A 18 27.72 2.50 22.31
N THR A 19 28.09 1.22 22.47
CA THR A 19 27.29 0.09 21.97
C THR A 19 25.98 -0.08 22.72
N LEU A 20 25.95 0.21 24.03
CA LEU A 20 24.70 0.22 24.80
C LEU A 20 23.77 1.36 24.34
N LEU A 21 24.32 2.55 24.05
CA LEU A 21 23.58 3.71 23.53
C LEU A 21 23.01 3.47 22.13
N THR A 22 23.78 2.88 21.20
CA THR A 22 23.26 2.55 19.87
C THR A 22 22.23 1.43 19.91
N ALA A 23 22.40 0.42 20.78
CA ALA A 23 21.39 -0.62 20.98
C ALA A 23 20.11 -0.06 21.61
N LEU A 24 20.21 0.92 22.52
CA LEU A 24 19.04 1.61 23.10
C LEU A 24 18.32 2.52 22.07
N TYR A 25 19.06 3.17 21.18
CA TYR A 25 18.50 4.03 20.12
C TYR A 25 17.78 3.24 19.03
N LEU A 26 18.39 2.16 18.53
CA LEU A 26 17.73 1.26 17.57
C LEU A 26 16.48 0.61 18.19
N LYS A 27 16.58 0.23 19.47
CA LYS A 27 15.42 -0.29 20.21
C LYS A 27 14.38 0.79 20.49
N SER A 28 14.73 2.08 20.59
CA SER A 28 13.75 3.15 20.77
C SER A 28 12.97 3.46 19.52
N ASP A 29 13.57 3.36 18.33
CA ASP A 29 12.85 3.53 17.07
C ASP A 29 11.90 2.35 16.82
N GLU A 30 12.34 1.11 17.09
CA GLU A 30 11.44 -0.05 17.06
C GLU A 30 10.34 0.06 18.11
N ILE A 31 10.64 0.53 19.33
CA ILE A 31 9.64 0.73 20.40
C ILE A 31 8.68 1.88 20.07
N ASN A 32 9.13 2.96 19.42
CA ASN A 32 8.23 4.05 19.01
C ASN A 32 7.26 3.60 17.90
N VAL A 33 7.74 2.83 16.92
CA VAL A 33 6.87 2.16 15.93
C VAL A 33 5.94 1.15 16.63
N TYR A 34 6.41 0.43 17.65
CA TYR A 34 5.59 -0.49 18.43
C TYR A 34 4.51 0.21 19.26
N ILE A 35 4.79 1.38 19.84
CA ILE A 35 3.87 2.13 20.72
C ILE A 35 2.80 2.88 19.91
N GLU A 36 3.12 3.40 18.73
CA GLU A 36 2.09 4.00 17.85
C GLU A 36 1.14 2.94 17.28
N VAL A 37 1.65 1.74 17.01
CA VAL A 37 0.85 0.57 16.61
C VAL A 37 0.03 0.01 17.80
N HIS A 38 0.57 -0.03 19.03
CA HIS A 38 -0.11 -0.57 20.22
C HIS A 38 -1.11 0.36 20.90
N LEU A 39 -1.10 1.68 20.65
CA LEU A 39 -2.19 2.54 21.12
C LEU A 39 -3.48 2.41 20.28
N LYS A 40 -3.45 1.62 19.20
CA LYS A 40 -4.64 1.13 18.48
C LYS A 40 -5.18 -0.22 18.99
N ASP A 41 -4.72 -0.70 20.16
CA ASP A 41 -5.33 -1.85 20.87
C ASP A 41 -6.66 -1.51 21.59
N ALA A 42 -7.34 -0.40 21.23
CA ALA A 42 -8.65 -0.09 21.79
C ALA A 42 -9.77 -0.77 20.99
N ALA A 43 -9.97 -2.05 21.32
CA ALA A 43 -11.14 -2.91 21.05
C ALA A 43 -11.18 -3.68 19.72
N ASN A 44 -11.55 -4.96 19.86
CA ASN A 44 -11.65 -6.01 18.83
C ASN A 44 -12.76 -5.78 17.78
N ASP A 45 -12.97 -4.54 17.35
CA ASP A 45 -13.85 -4.26 16.22
C ASP A 45 -12.99 -4.11 14.95
N PRO A 46 -13.40 -4.74 13.83
CA PRO A 46 -12.76 -4.47 12.55
C PRO A 46 -12.81 -2.97 12.29
N THR A 47 -11.68 -2.39 11.89
CA THR A 47 -11.61 -0.96 11.56
C THR A 47 -12.74 -0.62 10.58
N PRO A 48 -13.58 0.39 10.85
CA PRO A 48 -14.67 0.73 9.94
C PRO A 48 -14.13 1.02 8.54
N PRO A 49 -14.74 0.49 7.47
CA PRO A 49 -14.25 0.66 6.10
C PRO A 49 -14.14 2.13 5.66
N GLU A 50 -14.93 3.03 6.25
CA GLU A 50 -14.82 4.47 6.03
C GLU A 50 -13.49 5.05 6.54
N VAL A 51 -12.91 4.46 7.58
CA VAL A 51 -11.58 4.80 8.11
C VAL A 51 -10.49 4.15 7.25
N MET A 52 -10.74 2.99 6.67
CA MET A 52 -9.77 2.30 5.81
C MET A 52 -9.50 3.05 4.50
N LEU A 53 -10.46 3.84 3.98
CA LEU A 53 -10.22 4.69 2.82
C LEU A 53 -9.06 5.67 3.05
N SER A 54 -8.88 6.17 4.28
CA SER A 54 -7.76 7.07 4.59
C SER A 54 -6.40 6.38 4.67
N TRP A 55 -6.34 5.05 4.49
CA TRP A 55 -5.08 4.31 4.45
C TRP A 55 -4.48 4.24 3.05
N TYR A 56 -5.30 4.44 2.01
CA TYR A 56 -4.90 4.30 0.61
C TYR A 56 -5.25 5.51 -0.24
N MET A 57 -5.99 6.46 0.33
CA MET A 57 -6.43 7.67 -0.36
C MET A 57 -5.84 8.88 0.35
N PRO A 58 -5.35 9.88 -0.41
CA PRO A 58 -4.85 11.11 0.17
C PRO A 58 -5.93 11.77 1.05
N PRO A 59 -5.60 12.30 2.24
CA PRO A 59 -6.58 12.85 3.17
C PRO A 59 -7.49 13.94 2.58
N ASP A 60 -6.99 14.72 1.61
CA ASP A 60 -7.74 15.76 0.91
C ASP A 60 -8.72 15.22 -0.14
N LEU A 61 -8.66 13.92 -0.43
CA LEU A 61 -9.50 13.20 -1.38
C LEU A 61 -10.52 12.27 -0.72
N VAL A 62 -10.28 11.80 0.51
CA VAL A 62 -11.21 10.92 1.24
C VAL A 62 -12.63 11.49 1.26
N ASN A 63 -12.79 12.78 1.58
CA ASN A 63 -14.10 13.44 1.64
C ASN A 63 -14.74 13.70 0.27
N LYS A 64 -14.01 13.46 -0.83
CA LYS A 64 -14.49 13.60 -2.21
C LYS A 64 -14.77 12.23 -2.85
N ALA A 65 -14.47 11.14 -2.15
CA ALA A 65 -14.72 9.81 -2.65
C ALA A 65 -16.22 9.57 -2.81
N VAL A 66 -16.59 8.94 -3.92
CA VAL A 66 -17.93 8.39 -4.13
C VAL A 66 -17.86 6.89 -3.92
N ASN A 67 -18.91 6.29 -3.35
CA ASN A 67 -18.89 4.88 -2.97
C ASN A 67 -18.73 3.95 -4.19
N GLN A 68 -19.16 4.36 -5.38
CA GLN A 68 -19.16 3.50 -6.57
C GLN A 68 -18.50 4.19 -7.76
N SER A 69 -17.63 3.46 -8.45
CA SER A 69 -17.05 3.91 -9.71
C SER A 69 -18.10 3.86 -10.82
N PRO A 70 -18.19 4.88 -11.68
CA PRO A 70 -19.05 4.80 -12.87
C PRO A 70 -18.49 3.86 -13.95
N TYR A 71 -17.24 3.38 -13.82
CA TYR A 71 -16.53 2.59 -14.86
C TYR A 71 -16.44 1.10 -14.55
N PHE A 72 -16.67 0.71 -13.30
CA PHE A 72 -16.39 -0.64 -12.81
C PHE A 72 -17.55 -1.19 -11.98
N PRO A 73 -17.75 -2.52 -11.94
CA PRO A 73 -18.78 -3.15 -11.14
C PRO A 73 -18.56 -2.93 -9.64
N SER A 74 -19.66 -3.07 -8.88
CA SER A 74 -19.64 -3.02 -7.42
C SER A 74 -19.30 -4.39 -6.85
N ILE A 75 -18.02 -4.75 -6.87
CA ILE A 75 -17.53 -6.08 -6.45
C ILE A 75 -17.36 -6.24 -4.93
N SER A 76 -17.55 -5.16 -4.17
CA SER A 76 -17.51 -5.17 -2.71
C SER A 76 -18.62 -4.30 -2.13
N ARG A 77 -19.00 -4.58 -0.87
CA ARG A 77 -19.85 -3.72 -0.04
C ARG A 77 -19.16 -2.40 0.33
N TYR A 78 -17.84 -2.37 0.31
CA TYR A 78 -17.02 -1.23 0.71
C TYR A 78 -16.11 -0.83 -0.44
N SER A 79 -16.36 0.35 -0.98
CA SER A 79 -15.54 0.91 -2.05
C SER A 79 -15.52 2.43 -2.00
N GLY A 80 -14.48 2.99 -2.60
CA GLY A 80 -14.31 4.43 -2.75
C GLY A 80 -13.63 4.75 -4.06
N SER A 81 -14.20 5.66 -4.83
CA SER A 81 -13.68 6.12 -6.11
C SER A 81 -13.48 7.63 -6.07
N VAL A 82 -12.33 8.10 -6.53
CA VAL A 82 -12.02 9.53 -6.56
C VAL A 82 -11.19 9.89 -7.77
N ASN A 83 -11.40 11.10 -8.28
CA ASN A 83 -10.51 11.70 -9.27
C ASN A 83 -9.32 12.33 -8.54
N TYR A 84 -8.11 11.85 -8.81
CA TYR A 84 -6.86 12.45 -8.31
C TYR A 84 -6.50 13.70 -9.09
N THR A 85 -6.67 13.65 -10.41
CA THR A 85 -6.62 14.83 -11.30
C THR A 85 -7.86 14.84 -12.18
N ARG A 86 -7.95 15.78 -13.13
CA ARG A 86 -9.01 15.74 -14.15
C ARG A 86 -8.95 14.50 -15.04
N ARG A 87 -7.79 13.84 -15.12
CA ARG A 87 -7.50 12.75 -16.07
C ARG A 87 -7.11 11.43 -15.40
N THR A 88 -6.94 11.44 -14.07
CA THR A 88 -6.51 10.27 -13.31
C THR A 88 -7.45 10.06 -12.14
N MET A 89 -7.70 8.80 -11.83
CA MET A 89 -8.59 8.38 -10.77
C MET A 89 -7.98 7.20 -9.99
N MET A 90 -8.54 7.00 -8.81
CA MET A 90 -8.32 5.82 -8.00
C MET A 90 -9.67 5.19 -7.68
N THR A 91 -9.76 3.86 -7.70
CA THR A 91 -10.89 3.13 -7.13
C THR A 91 -10.36 2.06 -6.21
N VAL A 92 -10.87 2.00 -4.99
CA VAL A 92 -10.50 1.01 -3.97
C VAL A 92 -11.72 0.18 -3.64
N TRP A 93 -11.55 -1.15 -3.57
CA TRP A 93 -12.52 -2.10 -3.02
C TRP A 93 -11.87 -2.83 -1.85
N TYR A 94 -12.58 -2.91 -0.73
CA TYR A 94 -12.12 -3.59 0.48
C TYR A 94 -12.90 -4.88 0.72
N PHE A 95 -12.26 -5.93 1.23
CA PHE A 95 -12.91 -7.20 1.53
C PHE A 95 -12.60 -7.65 2.95
N ASP A 96 -13.64 -8.08 3.68
CA ASP A 96 -13.53 -8.53 5.08
C ASP A 96 -12.75 -9.85 5.20
N ASN A 97 -12.75 -10.67 4.15
CA ASN A 97 -12.09 -11.98 4.14
C ASN A 97 -11.62 -12.38 2.74
N TYR A 98 -10.71 -13.36 2.68
CA TYR A 98 -10.11 -13.83 1.44
C TYR A 98 -11.13 -14.51 0.50
N VAL A 99 -12.20 -15.13 1.04
CA VAL A 99 -13.24 -15.76 0.19
C VAL A 99 -14.00 -14.68 -0.58
N ASP A 100 -14.39 -13.61 0.08
CA ASP A 100 -15.08 -12.47 -0.55
C ASP A 100 -14.16 -11.78 -1.56
N LEU A 101 -12.86 -11.63 -1.24
CA LEU A 101 -11.87 -11.14 -2.19
C LEU A 101 -11.87 -11.98 -3.48
N LYS A 102 -11.79 -13.31 -3.37
CA LYS A 102 -11.76 -14.19 -4.56
C LYS A 102 -13.00 -14.03 -5.43
N ILE A 103 -14.17 -13.90 -4.81
CA ILE A 103 -15.44 -13.71 -5.53
C ILE A 103 -15.43 -12.38 -6.26
N GLY A 104 -15.11 -11.28 -5.57
CA GLY A 104 -15.08 -9.94 -6.17
C GLY A 104 -13.99 -9.81 -7.23
N GLU A 105 -12.83 -10.44 -7.03
CA GLU A 105 -11.75 -10.50 -8.00
C GLU A 105 -12.16 -11.26 -9.26
N GLN A 106 -12.85 -12.40 -9.13
CA GLN A 106 -13.36 -13.13 -10.29
C GLN A 106 -14.39 -12.31 -11.07
N GLU A 107 -15.31 -11.64 -10.36
CA GLU A 107 -16.32 -10.78 -10.98
C GLU A 107 -15.66 -9.64 -11.77
N LEU A 108 -14.67 -8.98 -11.15
CA LEU A 108 -13.90 -7.93 -11.79
C LEU A 108 -13.12 -8.47 -12.99
N TYR A 109 -12.43 -9.60 -12.86
CA TYR A 109 -11.65 -10.18 -13.94
C TYR A 109 -12.51 -10.46 -15.17
N ASN A 110 -13.67 -11.11 -14.97
CA ASN A 110 -14.63 -11.40 -16.06
C ASN A 110 -15.13 -10.12 -16.73
N TYR A 111 -15.46 -9.09 -15.94
CA TYR A 111 -15.88 -7.80 -16.47
C TYR A 111 -14.79 -7.16 -17.32
N LEU A 112 -13.54 -7.14 -16.84
CA LEU A 112 -12.42 -6.51 -17.54
C LEU A 112 -12.08 -7.26 -18.84
N GLU A 113 -12.09 -8.59 -18.86
CA GLU A 113 -11.90 -9.36 -20.09
C GLU A 113 -12.99 -9.12 -21.14
N GLU A 114 -14.24 -8.89 -20.71
CA GLU A 114 -15.35 -8.59 -21.62
C GLU A 114 -15.26 -7.17 -22.21
N HIS A 115 -14.72 -6.21 -21.45
CA HIS A 115 -14.80 -4.77 -21.78
C HIS A 115 -13.47 -4.16 -22.25
N GLY A 116 -12.37 -4.90 -22.22
CA GLY A 116 -11.06 -4.38 -22.62
C GLY A 116 -10.01 -5.47 -22.78
N ASN A 117 -8.76 -5.03 -22.74
CA ASN A 117 -7.58 -5.89 -22.76
C ASN A 117 -6.95 -5.92 -21.36
N LEU A 118 -6.78 -7.11 -20.81
CA LEU A 118 -6.16 -7.34 -19.52
C LEU A 118 -4.88 -8.17 -19.72
N GLN A 119 -3.78 -7.71 -19.15
CA GLN A 119 -2.51 -8.43 -19.21
C GLN A 119 -1.73 -8.26 -17.90
N ASP A 120 -0.88 -9.22 -17.59
CA ASP A 120 0.03 -9.10 -16.45
C ASP A 120 1.15 -8.10 -16.75
N GLY A 121 1.63 -7.41 -15.72
CA GLY A 121 2.76 -6.50 -15.83
C GLY A 121 3.33 -6.10 -14.48
N THR A 122 4.31 -5.20 -14.54
CA THR A 122 4.95 -4.64 -13.35
C THR A 122 5.02 -3.12 -13.42
N VAL A 123 4.97 -2.47 -12.25
CA VAL A 123 5.15 -1.03 -12.10
C VAL A 123 6.26 -0.79 -11.09
N ASP A 124 7.38 -0.28 -11.59
CA ASP A 124 8.49 0.19 -10.74
C ASP A 124 8.20 1.59 -10.21
N ILE A 125 8.15 1.70 -8.89
CA ILE A 125 7.92 2.92 -8.12
C ILE A 125 9.12 3.30 -7.24
N THR A 126 10.28 2.67 -7.41
CA THR A 126 11.47 2.85 -6.56
C THR A 126 11.90 4.32 -6.46
N GLU A 127 12.18 4.96 -7.59
CA GLU A 127 12.58 6.38 -7.61
C GLU A 127 11.45 7.31 -7.11
N THR A 128 10.20 6.94 -7.38
CA THR A 128 9.04 7.76 -6.99
C THR A 128 8.78 7.70 -5.48
N LEU A 129 9.04 6.57 -4.81
CA LEU A 129 8.97 6.46 -3.35
C LEU A 129 9.96 7.40 -2.67
N GLU A 130 11.19 7.50 -3.19
CA GLU A 130 12.20 8.46 -2.72
C GLU A 130 11.76 9.90 -2.97
N GLU A 131 11.24 10.21 -4.18
CA GLU A 131 10.79 11.55 -4.55
C GLU A 131 9.70 12.08 -3.60
N VAL A 132 8.73 11.22 -3.25
CA VAL A 132 7.60 11.61 -2.41
C VAL A 132 7.88 11.46 -0.91
N GLY A 133 9.02 10.89 -0.52
CA GLY A 133 9.42 10.68 0.87
C GLY A 133 8.48 9.73 1.62
N ASN A 134 8.11 8.60 1.01
CA ASN A 134 7.24 7.62 1.65
C ASN A 134 8.04 6.67 2.57
N ASP A 135 7.93 6.90 3.86
CA ASP A 135 8.56 6.07 4.91
C ASP A 135 7.69 4.90 5.39
N ASN A 136 6.47 4.77 4.86
CA ASN A 136 5.48 3.77 5.26
C ASN A 136 5.57 2.45 4.47
N THR A 137 6.43 2.37 3.45
CA THR A 137 6.67 1.17 2.65
C THR A 137 7.90 0.41 3.16
N ILE A 138 7.86 -0.05 4.41
CA ILE A 138 9.02 -0.66 5.07
C ILE A 138 9.30 -2.06 4.52
N TYR A 139 8.27 -2.87 4.32
CA TYR A 139 8.37 -4.26 3.86
C TYR A 139 7.78 -4.50 2.47
N GLY A 140 7.23 -3.47 1.84
CA GLY A 140 6.60 -3.58 0.54
C GLY A 140 7.60 -3.65 -0.60
N PRO A 141 7.29 -4.39 -1.68
CA PRO A 141 8.08 -4.30 -2.91
C PRO A 141 8.01 -2.89 -3.50
N THR A 142 9.11 -2.45 -4.12
CA THR A 142 9.17 -1.21 -4.92
C THR A 142 8.89 -1.46 -6.40
N GLU A 143 8.83 -2.72 -6.83
CA GLU A 143 8.30 -3.15 -8.11
C GLU A 143 7.02 -3.95 -7.88
N LEU A 144 5.88 -3.37 -8.26
CA LEU A 144 4.57 -3.95 -7.99
C LEU A 144 4.15 -4.86 -9.14
N ASN A 145 3.81 -6.11 -8.83
CA ASN A 145 3.10 -6.97 -9.77
C ASN A 145 1.65 -6.50 -9.88
N VAL A 146 1.18 -6.21 -11.09
CA VAL A 146 -0.14 -5.65 -11.36
C VAL A 146 -0.78 -6.32 -12.57
N SER A 147 -2.08 -6.12 -12.73
CA SER A 147 -2.74 -6.32 -14.03
C SER A 147 -2.92 -4.99 -14.73
N ILE A 148 -2.36 -4.87 -15.93
CA ILE A 148 -2.51 -3.71 -16.80
C ILE A 148 -3.83 -3.87 -17.56
N TYR A 149 -4.67 -2.85 -17.52
CA TYR A 149 -5.97 -2.83 -18.18
C TYR A 149 -6.08 -1.67 -19.15
N GLU A 150 -6.59 -1.95 -20.34
CA GLU A 150 -6.88 -0.95 -21.36
C GLU A 150 -8.25 -1.17 -22.00
N SER A 151 -9.06 -0.13 -22.03
CA SER A 151 -10.34 -0.08 -22.73
C SER A 151 -10.53 1.29 -23.38
N ASN A 152 -11.64 1.47 -24.11
CA ASN A 152 -11.99 2.77 -24.68
C ASN A 152 -12.33 3.82 -23.60
N GLU A 153 -12.73 3.39 -22.40
CA GLU A 153 -13.21 4.28 -21.34
C GLU A 153 -12.17 4.56 -20.26
N THR A 154 -11.32 3.58 -19.98
CA THR A 154 -10.33 3.64 -18.89
C THR A 154 -9.07 2.87 -19.25
N SER A 155 -7.93 3.30 -18.70
CA SER A 155 -6.65 2.59 -18.82
C SER A 155 -5.84 2.75 -17.53
N GLY A 156 -5.31 1.67 -16.98
CA GLY A 156 -4.77 1.68 -15.62
C GLY A 156 -4.11 0.40 -15.17
N TYR A 157 -3.75 0.38 -13.90
CA TYR A 157 -3.21 -0.74 -13.17
C TYR A 157 -4.20 -1.21 -12.12
N PHE A 158 -4.42 -2.51 -12.02
CA PHE A 158 -5.05 -3.16 -10.89
C PHE A 158 -3.99 -3.81 -10.00
N ALA A 159 -4.00 -3.44 -8.72
CA ALA A 159 -3.17 -4.04 -7.69
C ALA A 159 -4.06 -4.67 -6.62
N VAL A 160 -3.78 -5.92 -6.29
CA VAL A 160 -4.40 -6.62 -5.17
C VAL A 160 -3.40 -6.63 -4.01
N ILE A 161 -3.78 -5.99 -2.91
CA ILE A 161 -2.95 -5.81 -1.72
C ILE A 161 -3.50 -6.70 -0.61
N ILE A 162 -2.61 -7.51 -0.03
CA ILE A 162 -2.95 -8.54 0.94
C ILE A 162 -2.21 -8.27 2.25
N GLU A 163 -2.96 -8.22 3.35
CA GLU A 163 -2.50 -8.10 4.75
C GLU A 163 -1.38 -7.05 4.96
N PRO A 164 -1.58 -5.78 4.56
CA PRO A 164 -0.48 -4.82 4.48
C PRO A 164 -0.11 -4.12 5.80
N PHE A 165 -0.99 -4.09 6.81
CA PHE A 165 -0.74 -3.36 8.05
C PHE A 165 -0.50 -4.26 9.24
N MET A 166 -1.53 -4.96 9.73
CA MET A 166 -1.46 -5.66 11.00
C MET A 166 -1.28 -7.17 10.81
N GLN A 167 -0.34 -7.77 11.55
CA GLN A 167 -0.10 -9.23 11.50
C GLN A 167 -1.32 -10.08 11.89
N ASN A 168 -2.27 -9.50 12.63
CA ASN A 168 -3.45 -10.18 13.14
C ASN A 168 -4.76 -9.68 12.52
N GLN A 169 -4.70 -8.84 11.48
CA GLN A 169 -5.90 -8.41 10.74
C GLN A 169 -5.80 -8.91 9.30
N SER A 170 -6.88 -9.56 8.88
CA SER A 170 -7.05 -10.02 7.51
C SER A 170 -7.62 -8.85 6.70
N GLU A 171 -6.73 -8.13 6.04
CA GLU A 171 -7.03 -6.91 5.29
C GLU A 171 -6.78 -7.16 3.81
N TYR A 172 -7.81 -7.02 2.97
CA TYR A 172 -7.71 -7.35 1.55
C TYR A 172 -8.26 -6.21 0.70
N TYR A 173 -7.48 -5.75 -0.26
CA TYR A 173 -7.84 -4.63 -1.12
C TYR A 173 -7.62 -4.97 -2.59
N VAL A 174 -8.51 -4.49 -3.44
CA VAL A 174 -8.25 -4.32 -4.87
C VAL A 174 -8.22 -2.81 -5.12
N ILE A 175 -7.18 -2.33 -5.78
CA ILE A 175 -7.04 -0.91 -6.12
C ILE A 175 -6.79 -0.76 -7.61
N TYR A 176 -7.61 0.06 -8.24
CA TYR A 176 -7.38 0.58 -9.58
C TYR A 176 -6.70 1.95 -9.50
N TYR A 177 -5.61 2.10 -10.24
CA TYR A 177 -4.96 3.39 -10.50
C TYR A 177 -4.92 3.63 -12.01
N GLY A 178 -5.58 4.67 -12.51
CA GLY A 178 -5.61 4.86 -13.95
C GLY A 178 -6.29 6.13 -14.42
N THR A 179 -6.71 6.14 -15.68
CA THR A 179 -7.27 7.30 -16.38
C THR A 179 -8.74 7.09 -16.76
N ASN A 180 -9.44 8.18 -17.07
CA ASN A 180 -10.77 8.22 -17.70
C ASN A 180 -10.67 8.61 -19.20
N GLY A 181 -10.20 7.68 -20.04
CA GLY A 181 -10.30 7.82 -21.50
C GLY A 181 -9.01 8.24 -22.22
N LYS A 182 -7.84 8.06 -21.58
CA LYS A 182 -6.54 8.23 -22.23
C LYS A 182 -5.65 7.01 -22.02
N PRO A 183 -4.75 6.69 -22.96
CA PRO A 183 -3.70 5.71 -22.73
C PRO A 183 -2.90 6.07 -21.47
N ILE A 184 -2.52 5.04 -20.73
CA ILE A 184 -1.85 5.18 -19.44
C ILE A 184 -0.49 5.87 -19.56
N ASP A 185 0.21 5.69 -20.69
CA ASP A 185 1.55 6.24 -20.97
C ASP A 185 1.63 7.76 -20.74
N GLU A 186 0.59 8.51 -21.12
CA GLU A 186 0.57 9.96 -20.94
C GLU A 186 0.49 10.40 -19.47
N GLN A 187 0.01 9.52 -18.59
CA GLN A 187 -0.25 9.82 -17.17
C GLN A 187 0.55 8.92 -16.23
N ASN A 188 1.44 8.07 -16.75
CA ASN A 188 2.13 7.04 -15.99
C ASN A 188 2.88 7.62 -14.78
N GLU A 189 3.67 8.67 -14.99
CA GLU A 189 4.39 9.35 -13.89
C GLU A 189 3.46 9.95 -12.82
N THR A 190 2.29 10.44 -13.24
CA THR A 190 1.28 10.96 -12.28
C THR A 190 0.64 9.82 -11.49
N ILE A 191 0.40 8.69 -12.14
CA ILE A 191 -0.15 7.48 -11.52
C ILE A 191 0.88 6.86 -10.56
N LYS A 192 2.15 6.75 -10.95
CA LYS A 192 3.23 6.31 -10.05
C LYS A 192 3.31 7.17 -8.80
N LYS A 193 3.23 8.50 -8.93
CA LYS A 193 3.20 9.41 -7.78
C LYS A 193 1.98 9.19 -6.88
N LEU A 194 0.82 8.88 -7.46
CA LEU A 194 -0.37 8.55 -6.69
C LEU A 194 -0.18 7.23 -5.91
N ILE A 195 0.34 6.20 -6.57
CA ILE A 195 0.68 4.92 -5.93
C ILE A 195 1.68 5.17 -4.80
N SER A 196 2.83 5.78 -5.09
CA SER A 196 3.92 5.97 -4.13
C SER A 196 3.59 6.85 -2.94
N LYS A 197 2.60 7.75 -3.02
CA LYS A 197 2.24 8.58 -1.87
C LYS A 197 1.47 7.82 -0.79
N GLU A 198 0.57 6.95 -1.22
CA GLU A 198 -0.40 6.30 -0.33
C GLU A 198 -0.12 4.82 -0.13
N TYR A 199 0.76 4.23 -0.94
CA TYR A 199 1.18 2.86 -0.77
C TYR A 199 1.86 2.68 0.58
N SER A 200 1.39 1.71 1.35
CA SER A 200 1.92 1.39 2.67
C SER A 200 1.92 -0.11 2.85
N MET A 201 3.03 -0.61 3.39
CA MET A 201 3.25 -2.03 3.64
C MET A 201 4.21 -2.16 4.81
N ILE A 202 3.62 -2.22 6.00
CA ILE A 202 4.34 -2.33 7.27
C ILE A 202 4.27 -3.75 7.87
N ASN A 203 3.41 -4.61 7.31
CA ASN A 203 3.41 -6.03 7.61
C ASN A 203 4.40 -6.78 6.71
N LYS A 204 5.37 -7.46 7.32
CA LYS A 204 6.36 -8.29 6.63
C LYS A 204 5.75 -9.44 5.82
N ASN A 205 4.58 -9.94 6.20
CA ASN A 205 3.91 -11.03 5.50
C ASN A 205 2.95 -10.53 4.41
N GLY A 206 2.70 -9.22 4.36
CA GLY A 206 1.85 -8.63 3.34
C GLY A 206 2.52 -8.64 1.97
N TYR A 207 1.72 -8.61 0.92
CA TYR A 207 2.21 -8.64 -0.45
C TYR A 207 1.26 -7.97 -1.44
N VAL A 208 1.78 -7.68 -2.63
CA VAL A 208 1.04 -7.11 -3.74
C VAL A 208 1.12 -8.05 -4.94
N ARG A 209 0.01 -8.23 -5.65
CA ARG A 209 -0.07 -9.01 -6.89
C ARG A 209 -1.09 -8.40 -7.86
N GLY A 210 -1.05 -8.83 -9.12
CA GLY A 210 -2.12 -8.57 -10.09
C GLY A 210 -3.40 -9.35 -9.77
N LEU A 211 -4.44 -9.11 -10.57
CA LEU A 211 -5.70 -9.84 -10.52
C LEU A 211 -5.48 -11.32 -10.92
N GLN A 212 -6.25 -12.21 -10.32
CA GLN A 212 -6.26 -13.64 -10.59
C GLN A 212 -7.57 -14.09 -11.20
N ASN A 213 -7.48 -14.99 -12.18
CA ASN A 213 -8.61 -15.77 -12.66
C ASN A 213 -8.69 -17.08 -11.85
N TYR A 214 -9.85 -17.36 -11.27
CA TYR A 214 -10.18 -18.56 -10.52
C TYR A 214 -11.17 -19.48 -11.24
N SER A 215 -11.51 -19.19 -12.50
CA SER A 215 -12.36 -20.03 -13.36
C SER A 215 -11.70 -21.36 -13.75
#